data_AF-A0A2K5YMH8-F1
#
_entry.id   AF-A0A2K5YMH8-F1
#
_cell.length_a   1.000
_cell.length_b   1.000
_cell.length_c   1.000
_cell.angle_alpha   90.00
_cell.angle_beta   90.00
_cell.angle_gamma   90.00
#
_symmetry.space_group_name_H-M   'P 1'
#
loop_
_entity.id
_entity.type
_entity.pdbx_description
1 polymer ?
#
loop_
_entity_poly.entity_id
_entity_poly.type
_entity_poly.pdbx_seq_one_letter_code
_entity_poly.pdbx_strand_id
1 'polypeptide(L)' 'MTSCHIAEEPIKKVAIFGGTHGNELTGVFLVKHWLENGAEIQRTGLENSRHFTRIFSV' A
#
# COMPACT_ATOMS: atom_id res chain seq x y z
N MET A 1 24.70 8.28 31.11
CA MET A 1 23.59 8.76 30.27
C MET A 1 23.09 7.58 29.46
N THR A 2 21.97 6.99 29.85
CA THR A 2 21.35 5.85 29.16
C THR A 2 20.74 6.37 27.85
N SER A 3 21.27 5.88 26.73
CA SER A 3 20.70 6.08 25.39
C SER A 3 19.29 5.49 25.37
N CYS A 4 18.27 6.34 25.26
CA CYS A 4 16.88 5.93 25.11
C CYS A 4 16.69 5.40 23.69
N HIS A 5 17.00 4.13 23.47
CA HIS A 5 16.62 3.46 22.23
C HIS A 5 15.10 3.25 22.25
N ILE A 6 14.36 4.17 21.63
CA ILE A 6 13.00 3.90 21.20
C ILE A 6 13.14 2.85 20.09
N ALA A 7 12.99 1.58 20.45
CA ALA A 7 12.82 0.52 19.48
C ALA A 7 11.45 0.73 18.83
N GLU A 8 11.41 1.45 17.71
CA GLU A 8 10.17 1.57 16.96
C GLU A 8 9.73 0.17 16.52
N GLU A 9 8.46 -0.16 16.81
CA GLU A 9 7.90 -1.43 16.35
C GLU A 9 7.93 -1.46 14.82
N PRO A 10 8.43 -2.55 14.20
CA PRO A 10 8.42 -2.68 12.75
C PRO A 10 7.00 -2.55 12.22
N ILE A 11 6.82 -1.79 11.14
CA ILE A 11 5.54 -1.71 10.44
C ILE A 11 5.18 -3.11 9.96
N LYS A 12 4.01 -3.62 10.35
CA LYS A 12 3.58 -4.99 10.00
C LYS A 12 2.61 -5.02 8.82
N LYS A 13 1.83 -3.95 8.63
CA LYS A 13 0.73 -3.90 7.66
C LYS A 13 0.83 -2.62 6.84
N VAL A 14 0.78 -2.77 5.51
CA VAL A 14 0.78 -1.66 4.57
C VAL A 14 -0.40 -1.82 3.62
N ALA A 15 -1.09 -0.72 3.34
CA ALA A 15 -2.16 -0.65 2.37
C ALA A 15 -1.77 0.27 1.21
N ILE A 16 -2.01 -0.20 -0.03
CA ILE A 16 -1.81 0.60 -1.23
C ILE A 16 -3.18 0.90 -1.82
N PHE A 17 -3.45 2.19 -2.00
CA PHE A 17 -4.64 2.72 -2.64
C PHE A 17 -4.25 3.41 -3.95
N GLY A 18 -5.11 3.29 -4.95
CA GLY A 18 -4.89 3.87 -6.28
C GLY A 18 -6.21 3.95 -7.02
N GLY A 19 -6.32 4.94 -7.91
CA GLY A 19 -7.61 5.30 -8.51
C GLY A 19 -8.51 6.06 -7.56
N THR A 20 -7.90 6.85 -6.65
CA THR A 20 -8.62 7.79 -5.78
C THR A 20 -9.55 8.66 -6.60
N HIS A 21 -9.10 9.17 -7.75
CA HIS A 21 -9.97 9.68 -8.79
C HIS A 21 -10.03 8.68 -9.94
N GLY A 22 -11.21 8.47 -10.51
CA GLY A 22 -11.42 7.44 -11.55
C GLY A 22 -10.66 7.68 -12.85
N ASN A 23 -10.21 8.92 -13.10
CA ASN A 23 -9.43 9.31 -14.26
C ASN A 23 -7.90 9.28 -14.01
N GLU A 24 -7.45 9.01 -12.78
CA GLU A 24 -6.02 8.83 -12.44
C GLU A 24 -5.58 7.41 -12.83
N LEU A 25 -5.48 7.18 -14.14
CA LEU A 25 -5.33 5.84 -14.72
C LEU A 25 -4.12 5.08 -14.21
N THR A 26 -3.02 5.76 -13.85
CA THR A 26 -1.83 5.14 -13.28
C THR A 26 -2.16 4.39 -11.99
N GLY A 27 -2.88 5.02 -11.06
CA GLY A 27 -3.27 4.39 -9.79
C GLY A 27 -4.27 3.25 -10.00
N VAL A 28 -5.24 3.44 -10.91
CA VAL A 28 -6.22 2.40 -11.27
C VAL A 28 -5.53 1.18 -11.85
N PHE A 29 -4.59 1.38 -12.78
CA PHE A 29 -3.90 0.31 -13.49
C PHE A 29 -2.97 -0.46 -12.55
N LEU A 30 -2.16 0.23 -11.75
CA LEU A 30 -1.23 -0.40 -10.81
C LEU A 30 -1.96 -1.23 -9.74
N VAL A 31 -3.05 -0.71 -9.16
CA VAL A 31 -3.81 -1.47 -8.18
C VAL A 31 -4.46 -2.69 -8.81
N LYS A 32 -5.01 -2.60 -10.03
CA LYS A 32 -5.55 -3.76 -10.75
C LYS A 32 -4.47 -4.80 -11.04
N HIS A 33 -3.32 -4.36 -11.56
CA HIS A 33 -2.19 -5.23 -11.83
C HIS A 33 -1.73 -5.97 -10.57
N TRP A 34 -1.58 -5.24 -9.46
CA TRP A 34 -1.15 -5.84 -8.20
C TRP A 34 -2.23 -6.70 -7.55
N LEU A 35 -3.52 -6.46 -7.77
CA LEU A 35 -4.59 -7.37 -7.31
C LEU A 35 -4.50 -8.73 -8.02
N GLU A 36 -4.21 -8.74 -9.31
CA GLU A 36 -4.00 -9.96 -10.11
C GLU A 36 -2.67 -10.65 -9.76
N ASN A 37 -1.58 -9.89 -9.67
CA ASN A 37 -0.24 -10.38 -9.33
C ASN A 37 0.48 -9.43 -8.36
N GLY A 38 0.54 -9.82 -7.09
CA GLY A 38 1.14 -9.00 -6.03
C GLY A 38 2.64 -9.19 -5.83
N ALA A 39 3.33 -10.00 -6.64
CA ALA A 39 4.74 -10.37 -6.41
C ALA A 39 5.68 -9.15 -6.36
N GLU A 40 5.42 -8.13 -7.17
CA GLU A 40 6.25 -6.91 -7.23
C GLU A 40 6.29 -6.15 -5.89
N ILE A 41 5.17 -6.11 -5.18
CA ILE A 41 5.01 -5.34 -3.94
C ILE A 41 5.26 -6.17 -2.69
N GLN A 42 5.36 -7.50 -2.79
CA GLN A 42 5.67 -8.38 -1.65
C GLN A 42 7.05 -8.03 -1.06
N ARG A 43 7.10 -7.95 0.27
CA ARG A 43 8.33 -7.69 1.03
C ARG A 43 8.35 -8.60 2.24
N THR A 44 9.52 -9.16 2.54
CA THR A 44 9.70 -10.05 3.69
C THR A 44 9.37 -9.31 4.98
N GLY A 45 8.49 -9.88 5.81
CA GLY A 45 8.09 -9.28 7.09
C GLY A 45 6.99 -8.22 6.99
N LEU A 46 6.45 -7.95 5.80
CA LEU A 46 5.32 -7.03 5.60
C LEU A 46 4.09 -7.77 5.07
N GLU A 47 2.95 -7.55 5.71
CA GLU A 47 1.64 -7.93 5.22
C GLU A 47 1.08 -6.80 4.33
N ASN A 48 0.93 -7.07 3.03
CA ASN A 48 0.46 -6.07 2.07
C ASN A 48 -1.02 -6.31 1.74
N SER A 49 -1.88 -5.38 2.18
CA SER A 49 -3.29 -5.37 1.83
C SER A 49 -3.55 -4.46 0.63
N ARG A 50 -4.05 -5.02 -0.47
CA ARG A 50 -4.32 -4.30 -1.72
C ARG A 50 -5.79 -3.92 -1.76
N HIS A 51 -6.09 -2.63 -1.88
CA HIS A 51 -7.48 -2.16 -1.93
C HIS A 51 -7.66 -1.17 -3.07
N PHE A 52 -8.62 -1.48 -3.94
CA PHE A 52 -9.10 -0.53 -4.94
C PHE A 52 -10.16 0.37 -4.29
N THR A 53 -9.82 1.64 -4.07
CA THR A 53 -10.77 2.63 -3.53
C THR A 53 -11.18 3.55 -4.66
N ARG A 54 -12.42 3.38 -5.12
CA ARG A 54 -13.07 4.30 -6.05
C ARG A 54 -13.73 5.41 -5.23
N ILE A 55 -13.02 6.50 -5.00
CA ILE A 55 -13.66 7.72 -4.48
C ILE A 55 -14.30 8.39 -5.70
N PHE A 56 -15.63 8.36 -5.78
CA PHE A 56 -16.33 9.29 -6.67
C PHE A 56 -16.14 10.68 -6.07
N SER A 57 -15.13 11.42 -6.50
CA SER A 57 -15.06 12.85 -6.25
C SER A 57 -14.58 13.55 -7.51
N VAL A 58 -15.46 14.46 -7.94
CA VAL A 58 -15.48 15.39 -9.09
C VAL A 58 -15.65 14.79 -10.49
#